data_AF-A0AAD9CC91-F1
#
_entry.id   AF-A0AAD9CC91-F1
#
_cell.length_a   1.000
_cell.length_b   1.000
_cell.length_c   1.000
_cell.angle_alpha   90.00
_cell.angle_beta   90.00
_cell.angle_gamma   90.00
#
_symmetry.space_group_name_H-M   'P 1'
#
loop_
_entity.id
_entity.type
_entity.pdbx_description
1 polymer ?
#
loop_
_entity_poly.entity_id
_entity_poly.type
_entity_poly.pdbx_seq_one_letter_code
_entity_poly.pdbx_strand_id
1 'polypeptide(L)'
;RASNEVQEGKSLRAVAKSHDICHVTLYRFHKKRLSAAQTLVSRLEALQCHFTWDLDLSRSLLLRCRDKLLDIGTENGNKWLGHIYNLRGFIQYKLGSNEDAQSFFNKATEAFSQIKNTDEGPWLVVNYGNLAWLHHHLGDQAESEAYLSKVNALNKKYPSPSQEELHPEIYAEKAYTLMTFNGDMNLVADYFQRAIEMQPDRWSGTAGMS
;
A
#
# COMPACT_ATOMS: atom_id res chain seq x y z
N ARG A 1 -28.70 16.13 -17.89
CA ARG A 1 -28.41 17.29 -18.77
C ARG A 1 -27.30 18.17 -18.18
N ALA A 2 -27.53 18.91 -17.09
CA ALA A 2 -26.48 19.67 -16.40
C ALA A 2 -25.20 18.85 -16.12
N SER A 3 -25.36 17.59 -15.67
CA SER A 3 -24.19 16.73 -15.38
C SER A 3 -23.36 16.36 -16.62
N ASN A 4 -23.98 16.19 -17.80
CA ASN A 4 -23.27 15.86 -19.03
C ASN A 4 -22.46 17.06 -19.53
N GLU A 5 -23.02 18.27 -19.40
CA GLU A 5 -22.34 19.52 -19.76
C GLU A 5 -21.07 19.76 -18.91
N VAL A 6 -21.09 19.39 -17.63
CA VAL A 6 -19.89 19.43 -16.78
C VAL A 6 -18.87 18.36 -17.21
N GLN A 7 -19.32 17.17 -17.63
CA GLN A 7 -18.43 16.12 -18.14
C GLN A 7 -17.79 16.48 -19.49
N GLU A 8 -18.47 17.29 -20.30
CA GLU A 8 -17.94 17.88 -21.54
C GLU A 8 -16.99 19.08 -21.29
N GLY A 9 -16.59 19.30 -20.03
CA GLY A 9 -15.56 20.28 -19.65
C GLY A 9 -16.09 21.68 -19.31
N LYS A 10 -17.41 21.90 -19.26
CA LYS A 10 -17.95 23.22 -18.89
C LYS A 10 -17.79 23.50 -17.39
N SER A 11 -17.55 24.76 -17.06
CA SER A 11 -17.43 25.23 -15.68
C SER A 11 -18.69 24.92 -14.86
N LEU A 12 -18.50 24.33 -13.68
CA LEU A 12 -19.57 24.05 -12.72
C LEU A 12 -20.41 25.28 -12.37
N ARG A 13 -19.80 26.47 -12.25
CA ARG A 13 -20.53 27.72 -12.00
C ARG A 13 -21.40 28.13 -13.17
N ALA A 14 -20.90 27.98 -14.40
CA ALA A 14 -21.64 28.32 -15.60
C ALA A 14 -22.83 27.38 -15.81
N VAL A 15 -22.63 26.07 -15.59
CA VAL A 15 -23.68 25.06 -15.71
C VAL A 15 -24.72 25.18 -14.59
N ALA A 16 -24.28 25.46 -13.36
CA ALA A 16 -25.19 25.73 -12.25
C ALA A 16 -26.12 26.91 -12.57
N LYS A 17 -25.56 28.00 -13.13
CA LYS A 17 -26.33 29.19 -13.53
C LYS A 17 -27.28 28.92 -14.69
N SER A 18 -26.88 28.13 -15.69
CA SER A 18 -27.72 27.87 -16.88
C SER A 18 -28.88 26.92 -16.63
N HIS A 19 -28.76 26.06 -15.61
CA HIS A 19 -29.82 25.12 -15.21
C HIS A 19 -30.58 25.57 -13.95
N ASP A 20 -30.31 26.77 -13.45
CA ASP A 20 -30.85 27.31 -12.19
C ASP A 20 -30.68 26.34 -10.99
N ILE A 21 -29.53 25.66 -10.96
CA ILE A 21 -29.15 24.72 -9.91
C ILE A 21 -28.25 25.44 -8.92
N CYS A 22 -28.46 25.25 -7.62
CA CYS A 22 -27.51 25.69 -6.61
C CYS A 22 -26.11 25.11 -6.90
N HIS A 23 -25.13 25.98 -7.12
CA HIS A 23 -23.75 25.61 -7.43
C HIS A 23 -23.18 24.60 -6.43
N VAL A 24 -23.50 24.78 -5.14
CA VAL A 24 -23.06 23.87 -4.08
C VAL A 24 -23.66 22.47 -4.23
N THR A 25 -24.92 22.37 -4.64
CA THR A 25 -25.60 21.08 -4.90
C THR A 25 -25.00 20.38 -6.11
N LEU A 26 -24.78 21.10 -7.22
CA LEU A 26 -24.17 20.54 -8.42
C LEU A 26 -22.71 20.10 -8.15
N TYR A 27 -21.96 20.91 -7.41
CA TYR A 27 -20.61 20.59 -6.95
C TYR A 27 -20.60 19.34 -6.07
N ARG A 28 -21.48 19.25 -5.06
CA ARG A 28 -21.58 18.06 -4.18
C ARG A 28 -21.96 16.81 -4.97
N PHE A 29 -22.88 16.92 -5.92
CA PHE A 29 -23.28 15.83 -6.80
C PHE A 29 -22.09 15.34 -7.64
N HIS A 30 -21.33 16.25 -8.26
CA HIS A 30 -20.15 15.89 -9.04
C HIS A 30 -18.98 15.38 -8.18
N LYS A 31 -18.74 15.96 -7.00
CA LYS A 31 -17.75 15.45 -6.04
C LYS A 31 -18.12 14.03 -5.57
N LYS A 32 -19.41 13.79 -5.32
CA LYS A 32 -19.94 12.45 -4.99
C LYS A 32 -19.88 11.48 -6.18
N ARG A 33 -20.06 11.97 -7.42
CA ARG A 33 -19.87 11.17 -8.65
C ARG A 33 -18.40 10.88 -8.92
N LEU A 34 -17.49 11.82 -8.69
CA LEU A 34 -16.04 11.63 -8.77
C LEU A 34 -15.58 10.61 -7.72
N SER A 35 -16.11 10.69 -6.49
CA SER A 35 -15.88 9.65 -5.48
C SER A 35 -16.55 8.32 -5.83
N ALA A 36 -17.63 8.32 -6.63
CA ALA A 36 -18.32 7.12 -7.09
C ALA A 36 -17.79 6.56 -8.43
N ALA A 37 -16.93 7.30 -9.13
CA ALA A 37 -16.36 6.95 -10.43
C ALA A 37 -14.83 6.89 -10.36
N GLN A 38 -14.29 6.37 -9.24
CA GLN A 38 -12.91 5.96 -9.20
C GLN A 38 -12.76 4.66 -10.01
N THR A 39 -11.90 4.69 -11.02
CA THR A 39 -11.48 3.47 -11.71
C THR A 39 -10.75 2.57 -10.72
N LEU A 40 -10.75 1.25 -10.95
CA LEU A 40 -9.95 0.31 -10.15
C LEU A 40 -8.49 0.80 -10.04
N VAL A 41 -7.90 1.23 -11.15
CA VAL A 41 -6.54 1.79 -11.21
C VAL A 41 -6.36 2.96 -10.23
N SER A 42 -7.25 3.96 -10.25
CA SER A 42 -7.13 5.12 -9.34
C SER A 42 -7.22 4.74 -7.85
N ARG A 43 -7.92 3.66 -7.52
CA ARG A 43 -7.99 3.15 -6.14
C ARG A 43 -6.73 2.37 -5.78
N LEU A 44 -6.16 1.64 -6.74
CA LEU A 44 -4.88 0.93 -6.57
C LEU A 44 -3.70 1.91 -6.42
N GLU A 45 -3.69 3.01 -7.17
CA GLU A 45 -2.70 4.10 -7.08
C GLU A 45 -2.71 4.79 -5.71
N ALA A 46 -3.85 4.79 -5.01
CA ALA A 46 -3.98 5.36 -3.67
C ALA A 46 -3.45 4.45 -2.56
N LEU A 47 -3.13 3.19 -2.84
CA LEU A 47 -2.64 2.25 -1.84
C LEU A 47 -1.24 2.60 -1.37
N GLN A 48 -0.89 2.21 -0.15
CA GLN A 48 0.50 2.23 0.33
C GLN A 48 1.10 0.84 0.17
N CYS A 49 1.80 0.62 -0.94
CA CYS A 49 2.48 -0.64 -1.22
C CYS A 49 3.66 -0.43 -2.19
N HIS A 50 4.41 -1.47 -2.50
CA HIS A 50 5.64 -1.34 -3.30
C HIS A 50 5.39 -0.85 -4.73
N PHE A 51 4.19 -1.09 -5.27
CA PHE A 51 3.79 -0.63 -6.60
C PHE A 51 3.54 0.89 -6.67
N THR A 52 3.33 1.55 -5.53
CA THR A 52 3.01 2.98 -5.42
C THR A 52 4.07 3.77 -4.67
N TRP A 53 5.10 3.11 -4.15
CA TRP A 53 6.29 3.75 -3.63
C TRP A 53 7.22 4.00 -4.82
N ASP A 54 7.55 5.26 -5.08
CA ASP A 54 8.38 5.70 -6.22
C ASP A 54 9.83 5.21 -6.06
N LEU A 55 10.05 3.93 -6.39
CA LEU A 55 11.31 3.22 -6.24
C LEU A 55 12.12 3.25 -7.55
N ASP A 56 13.45 3.28 -7.46
CA ASP A 56 14.29 3.04 -8.63
C ASP A 56 14.14 1.58 -9.10
N LEU A 57 13.58 1.42 -10.30
CA LEU A 57 13.33 0.11 -10.92
C LEU A 57 14.42 -0.28 -11.92
N SER A 58 15.61 0.32 -11.84
CA SER A 58 16.74 -0.06 -12.68
C SER A 58 17.06 -1.55 -12.51
N ARG A 59 17.20 -2.27 -13.64
CA ARG A 59 17.35 -3.73 -13.63
C ARG A 59 18.57 -4.20 -12.84
N SER A 60 19.67 -3.45 -12.89
CA SER A 60 20.89 -3.74 -12.10
C SER A 60 20.63 -3.64 -10.60
N LEU A 61 19.90 -2.62 -10.14
CA LEU A 61 19.51 -2.47 -8.74
C LEU A 61 18.58 -3.60 -8.30
N LEU A 62 17.55 -3.92 -9.10
CA LEU A 62 16.62 -5.01 -8.81
C LEU A 62 17.34 -6.37 -8.65
N LEU A 63 18.29 -6.68 -9.54
CA LEU A 63 19.11 -7.89 -9.44
C LEU A 63 19.98 -7.89 -8.18
N ARG A 64 20.63 -6.77 -7.86
CA ARG A 64 21.43 -6.63 -6.63
C ARG A 64 20.56 -6.82 -5.38
N CYS A 65 19.39 -6.20 -5.32
CA CYS A 65 18.45 -6.34 -4.21
C CYS A 65 17.93 -7.77 -4.09
N ARG A 66 17.60 -8.42 -5.20
CA ARG A 66 17.22 -9.84 -5.23
C ARG A 66 18.29 -10.70 -4.58
N ASP A 67 19.55 -10.55 -5.00
CA ASP A 67 20.66 -11.36 -4.52
C ASP A 67 20.93 -11.09 -3.03
N LYS A 68 20.91 -9.82 -2.61
CA LYS A 68 21.02 -9.43 -1.19
C LYS A 68 19.93 -10.08 -0.32
N LEU A 69 18.71 -10.22 -0.83
CA LEU A 69 17.58 -10.79 -0.08
C LEU A 69 17.53 -12.32 -0.08
N LEU A 70 18.39 -13.01 -0.83
CA LEU A 70 18.49 -14.48 -0.77
C LEU A 70 19.01 -14.95 0.59
N ASP A 71 19.94 -14.20 1.18
CA ASP A 71 20.68 -14.59 2.38
C ASP A 71 19.99 -14.15 3.69
N ILE A 72 19.00 -13.25 3.62
CA ILE A 72 18.50 -12.49 4.79
C ILE A 72 17.36 -13.21 5.55
N GLY A 73 16.78 -14.33 5.06
CA GLY A 73 15.61 -14.88 5.73
C GLY A 73 15.11 -16.24 5.30
N THR A 74 15.80 -17.29 5.74
CA THR A 74 15.21 -18.64 5.83
C THR A 74 15.10 -19.17 7.26
N GLU A 75 15.58 -18.41 8.25
CA GLU A 75 15.59 -18.84 9.65
C GLU A 75 14.29 -18.51 10.38
N ASN A 76 13.79 -19.51 11.11
CA ASN A 76 12.62 -19.38 11.97
C ASN A 76 12.90 -18.34 13.07
N GLY A 77 12.06 -17.30 13.20
CA GLY A 77 12.19 -16.26 14.22
C GLY A 77 12.64 -14.88 13.73
N ASN A 78 12.95 -14.71 12.44
CA ASN A 78 13.17 -13.38 11.88
C ASN A 78 11.84 -12.58 11.86
N LYS A 79 11.73 -11.56 12.73
CA LYS A 79 10.53 -10.70 12.85
C LYS A 79 10.18 -9.93 11.58
N TRP A 80 11.13 -9.77 10.66
CA TRP A 80 10.95 -9.09 9.37
C TRP A 80 10.63 -10.02 8.20
N LEU A 81 10.49 -11.33 8.44
CA LEU A 81 10.34 -12.33 7.38
C LEU A 81 9.18 -12.02 6.42
N GLY A 82 8.03 -11.56 6.94
CA GLY A 82 6.91 -11.13 6.11
C GLY A 82 7.25 -9.95 5.17
N HIS A 83 8.02 -8.98 5.65
CA HIS A 83 8.42 -7.79 4.87
C HIS A 83 9.47 -8.16 3.81
N ILE A 84 10.39 -9.06 4.17
CA ILE A 84 11.38 -9.63 3.24
C ILE A 84 10.65 -10.32 2.08
N TYR A 85 9.65 -11.14 2.38
CA TYR A 85 8.87 -11.82 1.35
C TYR A 85 8.02 -10.86 0.51
N ASN A 86 7.41 -9.83 1.11
CA ASN A 86 6.74 -8.77 0.34
C ASN A 86 7.70 -8.12 -0.66
N LEU A 87 8.89 -7.72 -0.22
CA LEU A 87 9.84 -7.06 -1.09
C LEU A 87 10.38 -7.99 -2.19
N ARG A 88 10.65 -9.26 -1.85
CA ARG A 88 11.05 -10.28 -2.83
C ARG A 88 9.97 -10.50 -3.88
N GLY A 89 8.70 -10.58 -3.48
CA GLY A 89 7.59 -10.74 -4.42
C GLY A 89 7.51 -9.58 -5.41
N PHE A 90 7.64 -8.35 -4.92
CA PHE A 90 7.67 -7.16 -5.77
C PHE A 90 8.85 -7.15 -6.74
N ILE A 91 10.06 -7.47 -6.27
CA ILE A 91 11.26 -7.52 -7.12
C ILE A 91 11.10 -8.59 -8.20
N GLN A 92 10.59 -9.77 -7.87
CA GLN A 92 10.37 -10.84 -8.85
C GLN A 92 9.35 -10.45 -9.91
N TYR A 93 8.27 -9.78 -9.51
CA TYR A 93 7.29 -9.22 -10.46
C TYR A 93 7.99 -8.25 -11.43
N LYS A 94 8.78 -7.30 -10.91
CA LYS A 94 9.50 -6.32 -11.76
C LYS A 94 10.58 -6.97 -12.65
N LEU A 95 11.10 -8.12 -12.26
CA LEU A 95 12.03 -8.93 -13.06
C LEU A 95 11.30 -9.87 -14.04
N GLY A 96 9.97 -9.89 -14.05
CA GLY A 96 9.15 -10.62 -15.02
C GLY A 96 8.67 -12.01 -14.58
N SER A 97 8.80 -12.37 -13.30
CA SER A 97 8.32 -13.64 -12.75
C SER A 97 7.07 -13.42 -11.89
N ASN A 98 5.89 -13.62 -12.48
CA ASN A 98 4.60 -13.41 -11.81
C ASN A 98 4.30 -14.54 -10.81
N GLU A 99 4.67 -15.77 -11.13
CA GLU A 99 4.46 -16.96 -10.31
C GLU A 99 5.28 -16.87 -9.02
N ASP A 100 6.56 -16.47 -9.13
CA ASP A 100 7.39 -16.24 -7.94
C ASP A 100 6.87 -15.06 -7.13
N ALA A 101 6.41 -13.99 -7.78
CA ALA A 101 5.81 -12.86 -7.10
C ALA A 101 4.62 -13.28 -6.23
N GLN A 102 3.70 -14.06 -6.80
CA GLN A 102 2.54 -14.59 -6.08
C GLN A 102 2.96 -15.52 -4.94
N SER A 103 3.91 -16.43 -5.19
CA SER A 103 4.45 -17.33 -4.16
C SER A 103 5.02 -16.58 -2.98
N PHE A 104 5.83 -15.54 -3.23
CA PHE A 104 6.42 -14.73 -2.16
C PHE A 104 5.39 -13.88 -1.43
N PHE A 105 4.40 -13.29 -2.10
CA PHE A 105 3.33 -12.57 -1.41
C PHE A 105 2.50 -13.50 -0.50
N ASN A 106 2.24 -14.74 -0.91
CA ASN A 106 1.56 -15.72 -0.06
C ASN A 106 2.42 -16.12 1.15
N LYS A 107 3.72 -16.38 0.94
CA LYS A 107 4.67 -16.64 2.04
C LYS A 107 4.77 -15.46 3.01
N ALA A 108 4.65 -14.23 2.51
CA ALA A 108 4.61 -13.06 3.38
C ALA A 108 3.40 -13.10 4.32
N THR A 109 2.20 -13.37 3.78
CA THR A 109 0.96 -13.53 4.57
C THR A 109 1.13 -14.62 5.64
N GLU A 110 1.64 -15.79 5.26
CA GLU A 110 1.89 -16.89 6.20
C GLU A 110 2.89 -16.52 7.29
N ALA A 111 4.01 -15.89 6.92
CA ALA A 111 5.02 -15.45 7.87
C ALA A 111 4.46 -14.41 8.85
N PHE A 112 3.63 -13.48 8.37
CA PHE A 112 2.94 -12.53 9.23
C PHE A 112 2.02 -13.22 10.24
N SER A 113 1.16 -14.14 9.78
CA SER A 113 0.27 -14.90 10.67
C SER A 113 1.04 -15.65 11.74
N GLN A 114 2.12 -16.33 11.37
CA GLN A 114 2.94 -17.11 12.30
C GLN A 114 3.66 -16.22 13.33
N ILE A 115 4.31 -15.14 12.89
CA ILE A 115 5.08 -14.24 13.77
C ILE A 115 4.17 -13.50 14.75
N LYS A 116 2.97 -13.13 14.30
CA LYS A 116 2.02 -12.33 15.08
C LYS A 116 1.02 -13.17 15.86
N ASN A 117 0.99 -14.49 15.60
CA ASN A 117 0.03 -15.42 16.17
C ASN A 117 -1.43 -14.96 15.97
N THR A 118 -1.71 -14.35 14.82
CA THR A 118 -3.03 -13.86 14.43
C THR A 118 -3.09 -13.62 12.92
N ASP A 119 -4.24 -13.88 12.31
CA ASP A 119 -4.42 -13.84 10.85
C ASP A 119 -4.71 -12.45 10.28
N GLU A 120 -4.83 -11.44 11.13
CA GLU A 120 -5.20 -10.10 10.70
C GLU A 120 -4.47 -9.02 11.51
N GLY A 121 -3.94 -8.02 10.81
CA GLY A 121 -3.40 -6.83 11.45
C GLY A 121 -2.93 -5.80 10.43
N PRO A 122 -2.60 -4.59 10.87
CA PRO A 122 -2.20 -3.49 9.99
C PRO A 122 -0.91 -3.77 9.20
N TRP A 123 -0.07 -4.71 9.65
CA TRP A 123 1.13 -5.17 8.92
C TRP A 123 0.80 -5.89 7.60
N LEU A 124 -0.45 -6.31 7.37
CA LEU A 124 -0.89 -6.92 6.11
C LEU A 124 -1.27 -5.89 5.03
N VAL A 125 -1.36 -4.60 5.36
CA VAL A 125 -1.82 -3.55 4.41
C VAL A 125 -0.96 -3.52 3.15
N VAL A 126 0.37 -3.54 3.31
CA VAL A 126 1.31 -3.51 2.18
C VAL A 126 1.22 -4.81 1.37
N ASN A 127 1.11 -5.96 2.04
CA ASN A 127 0.97 -7.26 1.38
C ASN A 127 -0.30 -7.34 0.52
N TYR A 128 -1.46 -7.01 1.09
CA TYR A 128 -2.72 -7.02 0.35
C TYR A 128 -2.74 -5.97 -0.76
N GLY A 129 -2.08 -4.82 -0.57
CA GLY A 129 -1.91 -3.85 -1.65
C GLY A 129 -1.08 -4.39 -2.81
N ASN A 130 0.02 -5.09 -2.51
CA ASN A 130 0.83 -5.76 -3.52
C ASN A 130 0.03 -6.84 -4.28
N LEU A 131 -0.75 -7.67 -3.56
CA LEU A 131 -1.60 -8.69 -4.18
C LEU A 131 -2.70 -8.07 -5.05
N ALA A 132 -3.32 -6.97 -4.61
CA ALA A 132 -4.30 -6.25 -5.41
C ALA A 132 -3.71 -5.76 -6.75
N TRP A 133 -2.49 -5.22 -6.73
CA TRP A 133 -1.77 -4.81 -7.94
C TRP A 133 -1.36 -6.00 -8.82
N LEU A 134 -0.88 -7.09 -8.23
CA LEU A 134 -0.51 -8.30 -8.98
C LEU A 134 -1.71 -8.86 -9.74
N HIS A 135 -2.85 -9.07 -9.07
CA HIS A 135 -4.05 -9.59 -9.71
C HIS A 135 -4.59 -8.63 -10.79
N HIS A 136 -4.52 -7.32 -10.56
CA HIS A 136 -4.86 -6.33 -11.59
C HIS A 136 -4.01 -6.51 -12.86
N HIS A 137 -2.69 -6.65 -12.71
CA HIS A 137 -1.77 -6.83 -13.84
C HIS A 137 -1.94 -8.19 -14.54
N LEU A 138 -2.42 -9.21 -13.83
CA LEU A 138 -2.76 -10.52 -14.40
C LEU A 138 -4.13 -10.52 -15.12
N GLY A 139 -4.88 -9.41 -15.07
CA GLY A 139 -6.22 -9.29 -15.66
C GLY A 139 -7.35 -9.83 -14.78
N ASP A 140 -7.04 -10.24 -13.55
CA ASP A 140 -8.01 -10.74 -12.57
C ASP A 140 -8.58 -9.58 -11.74
N GLN A 141 -9.58 -8.90 -12.31
CA GLN A 141 -10.21 -7.75 -11.67
C GLN A 141 -10.97 -8.13 -10.40
N ALA A 142 -11.59 -9.31 -10.35
CA ALA A 142 -12.39 -9.75 -9.21
C ALA A 142 -11.49 -9.95 -7.98
N GLU A 143 -10.36 -10.62 -8.14
CA GLU A 143 -9.43 -10.86 -7.04
C GLU A 143 -8.70 -9.57 -6.64
N SER A 144 -8.39 -8.69 -7.61
CA SER A 144 -7.86 -7.35 -7.33
C SER A 144 -8.81 -6.53 -6.44
N GLU A 145 -10.11 -6.52 -6.75
CA GLU A 145 -11.12 -5.86 -5.93
C GLU A 145 -11.30 -6.51 -4.55
N ALA A 146 -11.17 -7.83 -4.46
CA ALA A 146 -11.22 -8.55 -3.19
C ALA A 146 -10.07 -8.13 -2.25
N TYR A 147 -8.83 -8.08 -2.74
CA TYR A 147 -7.69 -7.60 -1.95
C TYR A 147 -7.78 -6.11 -1.61
N LEU A 148 -8.23 -5.27 -2.55
CA LEU A 148 -8.49 -3.87 -2.28
C LEU A 148 -9.52 -3.69 -1.15
N SER A 149 -10.55 -4.54 -1.11
CA SER A 149 -11.55 -4.57 -0.03
C SER A 149 -10.93 -4.98 1.31
N LYS A 150 -10.01 -5.96 1.33
CA LYS A 150 -9.25 -6.32 2.53
C LYS A 150 -8.40 -5.17 3.04
N VAL A 151 -7.70 -4.44 2.16
CA VAL A 151 -6.93 -3.24 2.56
C VAL A 151 -7.83 -2.18 3.18
N ASN A 152 -8.99 -1.91 2.58
CA ASN A 152 -9.95 -0.93 3.12
C ASN A 152 -10.50 -1.35 4.49
N ALA A 153 -10.76 -2.65 4.69
CA ALA A 153 -11.20 -3.17 5.98
C ALA A 153 -10.12 -2.98 7.06
N LEU A 154 -8.86 -3.29 6.74
CA LEU A 154 -7.72 -3.07 7.65
C LEU A 154 -7.56 -1.59 8.00
N ASN A 155 -7.57 -0.69 7.00
CA ASN A 155 -7.45 0.74 7.24
C ASN A 155 -8.60 1.31 8.09
N LYS A 156 -9.80 0.72 8.00
CA LYS A 156 -10.94 1.11 8.85
C LYS A 156 -10.79 0.61 10.28
N LYS A 157 -10.26 -0.60 10.46
CA LYS A 157 -10.09 -1.25 11.78
C LYS A 157 -8.87 -0.70 12.53
N TYR A 158 -7.82 -0.36 11.80
CA TYR A 158 -6.54 0.16 12.29
C TYR A 158 -6.19 1.46 11.57
N PRO A 159 -6.93 2.56 11.83
CA PRO A 159 -6.71 3.82 11.15
C PRO A 159 -5.33 4.40 11.47
N SER A 160 -4.78 5.16 10.51
CA SER A 160 -3.62 6.02 10.78
C SER A 160 -3.94 7.06 11.87
N PRO A 161 -2.92 7.60 12.57
CA PRO A 161 -3.13 8.62 13.61
C PRO A 161 -3.81 9.90 13.10
N SER A 162 -3.55 10.30 11.86
CA SER A 162 -4.19 11.44 11.19
C SER A 162 -4.37 11.19 9.68
N GLN A 163 -4.92 12.16 8.95
CA GLN A 163 -5.05 12.07 7.49
C GLN A 163 -3.71 12.24 6.77
N GLU A 164 -2.76 12.95 7.38
CA GLU A 164 -1.43 13.23 6.83
C GLU A 164 -0.39 12.16 7.20
N GLU A 165 -0.65 11.38 8.25
CA GLU A 165 0.26 10.35 8.74
C GLU A 165 -0.09 8.95 8.21
N LEU A 166 0.93 8.12 8.03
CA LEU A 166 0.77 6.71 7.72
C LEU A 166 0.65 5.89 9.01
N HIS A 167 0.09 4.69 8.90
CA HIS A 167 0.15 3.73 10.00
C HIS A 167 1.63 3.34 10.26
N PRO A 168 2.07 3.19 11.52
CA PRO A 168 3.48 2.91 11.87
C PRO A 168 4.08 1.67 11.19
N GLU A 169 3.28 0.63 10.95
CA GLU A 169 3.68 -0.56 10.16
C GLU A 169 4.11 -0.20 8.74
N ILE A 170 3.40 0.74 8.11
CA ILE A 170 3.68 1.20 6.75
C ILE A 170 4.98 2.02 6.75
N TYR A 171 5.18 2.88 7.77
CA TYR A 171 6.44 3.61 7.92
C TYR A 171 7.64 2.66 8.07
N ALA A 172 7.51 1.65 8.94
CA ALA A 172 8.54 0.64 9.16
C ALA A 172 8.91 -0.11 7.86
N GLU A 173 7.91 -0.53 7.08
CA GLU A 173 8.16 -1.23 5.81
C GLU A 173 8.72 -0.31 4.73
N LYS A 174 8.27 0.95 4.63
CA LYS A 174 8.87 1.95 3.72
C LYS A 174 10.35 2.19 4.04
N ALA A 175 10.70 2.33 5.31
CA ALA A 175 12.07 2.52 5.76
C ALA A 175 12.95 1.32 5.38
N TYR A 176 12.47 0.10 5.65
CA TYR A 176 13.15 -1.14 5.28
C TYR A 176 13.37 -1.26 3.76
N THR A 177 12.35 -0.94 2.97
CA THR A 177 12.43 -0.99 1.51
C THR A 177 13.43 0.04 0.97
N LEU A 178 13.39 1.28 1.44
CA LEU A 178 14.36 2.31 1.03
C LEU A 178 15.80 1.94 1.43
N MET A 179 16.01 1.42 2.63
CA MET A 179 17.32 0.93 3.07
C MET A 179 17.83 -0.19 2.15
N THR A 180 16.94 -1.05 1.66
CA THR A 180 17.30 -2.13 0.73
C THR A 180 17.71 -1.59 -0.64
N PHE A 181 17.05 -0.53 -1.11
CA PHE A 181 17.29 0.11 -2.40
C PHE A 181 18.42 1.17 -2.37
N ASN A 182 19.18 1.26 -1.26
CA ASN A 182 20.19 2.30 -1.05
C ASN A 182 19.61 3.73 -1.19
N GLY A 183 18.38 3.92 -0.71
CA GLY A 183 17.73 5.23 -0.67
C GLY A 183 18.38 6.20 0.31
N ASP A 184 17.85 7.43 0.36
CA ASP A 184 18.35 8.48 1.27
C ASP A 184 18.25 8.04 2.73
N MET A 185 19.40 7.92 3.40
CA MET A 185 19.48 7.47 4.78
C MET A 185 18.82 8.43 5.78
N ASN A 186 18.69 9.72 5.46
CA ASN A 186 17.94 10.66 6.28
C ASN A 186 16.44 10.33 6.25
N LEU A 187 15.91 10.01 5.06
CA LEU A 187 14.50 9.63 4.90
C LEU A 187 14.21 8.25 5.53
N VAL A 188 15.14 7.31 5.41
CA VAL A 188 15.08 6.01 6.10
C VAL A 188 14.99 6.22 7.62
N ALA A 189 15.85 7.08 8.17
CA ALA A 189 15.85 7.40 9.60
C ALA A 189 14.54 8.08 10.03
N ASP A 190 14.04 9.05 9.26
CA ASP A 190 12.76 9.73 9.55
C ASP A 190 11.58 8.74 9.62
N TYR A 191 11.48 7.82 8.65
CA TYR A 191 10.40 6.82 8.66
C TYR A 191 10.50 5.85 9.84
N PHE A 192 11.70 5.36 10.18
CA PHE A 192 11.86 4.52 11.38
C PHE A 192 11.52 5.29 12.66
N GLN A 193 11.97 6.55 12.76
CA GLN A 193 11.70 7.38 13.93
C GLN A 193 10.19 7.59 14.12
N ARG A 194 9.46 7.95 13.06
CA ARG A 194 7.99 8.07 13.09
C ARG A 194 7.31 6.77 13.54
N ALA A 195 7.75 5.62 13.01
CA ALA A 195 7.18 4.32 13.40
C ALA A 195 7.40 4.03 14.89
N ILE A 196 8.58 4.34 15.43
CA ILE A 196 8.95 4.12 16.84
C ILE A 196 8.16 5.07 17.76
N GLU A 197 8.07 6.35 17.43
CA GLU A 197 7.36 7.35 18.24
C GLU A 197 5.86 7.05 18.37
N MET A 198 5.25 6.48 17.33
CA MET A 198 3.85 6.08 17.34
C MET A 198 3.59 4.77 18.11
N GLN A 199 4.59 3.91 18.27
CA GLN A 199 4.46 2.61 18.96
C GLN A 199 5.70 2.30 19.83
N PRO A 200 5.98 3.12 20.86
CA PRO A 200 7.20 3.00 21.65
C PRO A 200 7.28 1.64 22.37
N ASP A 201 6.19 1.15 22.96
CA ASP A 201 6.14 -0.12 23.71
C ASP A 201 6.43 -1.35 22.85
N ARG A 202 6.15 -1.25 21.55
CA ARG A 202 6.36 -2.34 20.61
C ARG A 202 7.85 -2.50 20.25
N TRP A 203 8.59 -1.40 20.25
CA TRP A 203 10.00 -1.37 19.84
C TRP A 203 10.98 -1.25 21.01
N SER A 204 10.50 -0.88 22.20
CA SER A 204 11.27 -0.82 23.44
C SER A 204 11.49 -2.18 24.11
N GLY A 205 10.79 -3.24 23.66
CA GLY A 205 10.89 -4.58 24.25
C GLY A 205 10.19 -4.75 25.59
N THR A 206 9.39 -3.78 26.03
CA THR A 206 8.63 -3.84 27.31
C THR A 206 7.29 -4.57 27.20
N ALA A 207 6.85 -4.93 25.99
CA ALA A 207 5.57 -5.60 25.69
C ALA A 207 5.37 -7.02 26.26
N GLY A 208 6.17 -7.43 27.26
CA GLY A 208 6.04 -8.69 27.98
C GLY A 208 6.27 -8.60 29.50
N MET A 209 6.26 -7.38 30.08
CA MET A 209 6.48 -7.18 31.53
C MET A 209 5.23 -6.76 32.31
N SER A 210 4.03 -6.83 31.71
CA SER A 210 2.75 -6.55 32.40
C SER A 210 1.93 -7.80 32.65
#